data_AF-A0A7Y0Q3W3-F1
#
_entry.id   AF-A0A7Y0Q3W3-F1
#
_cell.length_a   1.000
_cell.length_b   1.000
_cell.length_c   1.000
_cell.angle_alpha   90.00
_cell.angle_beta   90.00
_cell.angle_gamma   90.00
#
_symmetry.space_group_name_H-M   'P 1'
#
loop_
_entity.id
_entity.type
_entity.pdbx_description
1 polymer ?
#
loop_
_entity_poly.entity_id
_entity_poly.type
_entity_poly.pdbx_seq_one_letter_code
_entity_poly.pdbx_strand_id
1 'polypeptide(L)'
;MESHQPHPITNDDRQDLLALLDIRFGAVPEDVSEAIAAIEDVSQIDHLILVAANAASWTDFLREVREPGFRIVGQGFDPLPERDDGSAKRGKHHGK
;
A
#
# COMPACT_ATOMS: atom_id res chain seq x y z
N MET A 1 -27.59 -0.53 -14.81
CA MET A 1 -26.18 -0.09 -14.98
C MET A 1 -26.06 1.15 -14.12
N GLU A 2 -25.73 0.97 -12.84
CA GLU A 2 -25.53 2.09 -11.93
C GLU A 2 -24.35 2.93 -12.44
N SER A 3 -24.66 4.15 -12.86
CA SER A 3 -23.67 5.16 -13.17
C SER A 3 -22.95 5.54 -11.87
N HIS A 4 -21.73 5.04 -11.70
CA HIS A 4 -20.77 5.48 -10.68
C HIS A 4 -20.37 6.94 -10.97
N GLN A 5 -21.30 7.87 -10.77
CA GLN A 5 -21.00 9.30 -10.90
C GLN A 5 -19.76 9.59 -10.03
N PRO A 6 -18.71 10.21 -10.59
CA PRO A 6 -17.53 10.56 -9.81
C PRO A 6 -17.99 11.53 -8.71
N HIS A 7 -18.02 11.04 -7.48
CA HIS A 7 -18.32 11.81 -6.30
C HIS A 7 -16.99 12.29 -5.69
N PRO A 8 -16.98 13.47 -5.05
CA PRO A 8 -15.80 13.88 -4.30
C PRO A 8 -15.54 12.86 -3.20
N ILE A 9 -14.25 12.55 -2.98
CA ILE A 9 -13.83 11.73 -1.85
C ILE A 9 -14.30 12.37 -0.55
N THR A 10 -14.97 11.59 0.29
CA THR A 10 -15.40 12.01 1.62
C THR A 10 -14.49 11.43 2.68
N ASN A 11 -14.60 11.95 3.91
CA ASN A 11 -13.92 11.35 5.05
C ASN A 11 -14.48 9.95 5.36
N ASP A 12 -15.76 9.72 5.06
CA ASP A 12 -16.44 8.44 5.26
C ASP A 12 -15.78 7.35 4.40
N ASP A 13 -15.53 7.63 3.11
CA ASP A 13 -14.86 6.69 2.19
C ASP A 13 -13.50 6.22 2.71
N ARG A 14 -12.74 7.12 3.34
CA ARG A 14 -11.44 6.80 3.95
C ARG A 14 -11.62 5.94 5.19
N GLN A 15 -12.61 6.27 6.03
CA GLN A 15 -12.91 5.50 7.24
C GLN A 15 -13.41 4.10 6.90
N ASP A 16 -14.23 3.95 5.86
CA ASP A 16 -14.66 2.65 5.34
C ASP A 16 -13.49 1.80 4.88
N LEU A 17 -12.56 2.37 4.11
CA LEU A 17 -11.35 1.66 3.71
C LEU A 17 -10.51 1.24 4.92
N LEU A 18 -10.29 2.14 5.89
CA LEU A 18 -9.52 1.82 7.10
C LEU A 18 -10.21 0.74 7.95
N ALA A 19 -11.52 0.81 8.09
CA ALA A 19 -12.31 -0.20 8.79
C ALA A 19 -12.24 -1.56 8.07
N LEU A 20 -12.30 -1.58 6.74
CA LEU A 20 -12.15 -2.80 5.95
C LEU A 20 -10.77 -3.45 6.16
N LEU A 21 -9.71 -2.64 6.15
CA LEU A 21 -8.35 -3.11 6.41
C LEU A 21 -8.21 -3.67 7.82
N ASP A 22 -8.78 -2.99 8.82
CA ASP A 22 -8.78 -3.45 10.22
C ASP A 22 -9.51 -4.79 10.40
N ILE A 23 -10.71 -4.91 9.83
CA ILE A 23 -11.50 -6.14 9.92
C ILE A 23 -10.80 -7.33 9.26
N ARG A 24 -10.12 -7.09 8.12
CA ARG A 24 -9.54 -8.16 7.32
C ARG A 24 -8.13 -8.56 7.75
N PHE A 25 -7.32 -7.58 8.13
CA PHE A 25 -5.89 -7.75 8.37
C PHE A 25 -5.48 -7.42 9.80
N GLY A 26 -6.38 -6.84 10.61
CA GLY A 26 -6.08 -6.29 11.93
C GLY A 26 -5.52 -4.87 11.84
N ALA A 27 -4.94 -4.41 12.95
CA ALA A 27 -4.51 -3.02 13.13
C ALA A 27 -3.73 -2.47 11.93
N VAL A 28 -4.26 -1.39 11.35
CA VAL A 28 -3.65 -0.67 10.22
C VAL A 28 -2.46 0.15 10.73
N PRO A 29 -1.25 0.01 10.16
CA PRO A 29 -0.11 0.85 10.51
C PRO A 29 -0.36 2.33 10.23
N GLU A 30 0.19 3.19 11.09
CA GLU A 30 0.02 4.66 11.00
C GLU A 30 0.41 5.18 9.61
N ASP A 31 1.55 4.75 9.07
CA ASP A 31 2.01 5.18 7.75
C ASP A 31 1.00 4.89 6.62
N VAL A 32 0.31 3.75 6.70
CA VAL A 32 -0.71 3.39 5.69
C VAL A 32 -1.96 4.23 5.87
N SER A 33 -2.35 4.51 7.12
CA SER A 33 -3.49 5.37 7.40
C SER A 33 -3.26 6.82 6.95
N GLU A 34 -2.05 7.36 7.15
CA GLU A 34 -1.66 8.67 6.66
C GLU A 34 -1.62 8.73 5.13
N ALA A 35 -1.10 7.68 4.50
CA ALA A 35 -1.08 7.57 3.06
C ALA A 35 -2.50 7.54 2.46
N ILE A 36 -3.44 6.82 3.10
CA ILE A 36 -4.86 6.82 2.74
C ILE A 36 -5.49 8.20 2.97
N ALA A 37 -5.12 8.91 4.05
CA ALA A 37 -5.61 10.26 4.34
C ALA A 37 -5.11 11.31 3.31
N ALA A 38 -3.99 11.05 2.65
CA ALA A 38 -3.43 11.91 1.61
C ALA A 38 -4.01 11.69 0.19
N ILE A 39 -4.81 10.64 -0.02
CA ILE A 39 -5.43 10.36 -1.33
C ILE A 39 -6.45 11.45 -1.67
N GLU A 40 -6.46 11.99 -2.87
CA GLU A 40 -7.48 12.99 -3.28
C GLU A 40 -8.40 12.47 -4.38
N ASP A 41 -8.08 11.31 -4.96
CA ASP A 41 -8.83 10.70 -6.05
C ASP A 41 -9.72 9.55 -5.55
N VAL A 42 -11.02 9.66 -5.78
CA VAL A 42 -12.00 8.63 -5.36
C VAL A 42 -11.73 7.28 -6.01
N SER A 43 -11.27 7.27 -7.27
CA SER A 43 -10.93 6.04 -7.99
C SER A 43 -9.78 5.28 -7.33
N GLN A 44 -8.89 5.98 -6.62
CA GLN A 44 -7.85 5.33 -5.82
C GLN A 44 -8.42 4.63 -4.59
N ILE A 45 -9.41 5.21 -3.91
CA ILE A 45 -10.08 4.55 -2.78
C ILE A 45 -10.88 3.33 -3.24
N ASP A 46 -11.68 3.45 -4.30
CA ASP A 46 -12.44 2.33 -4.88
C ASP A 46 -11.52 1.16 -5.25
N HIS A 47 -10.39 1.47 -5.87
CA HIS A 47 -9.39 0.46 -6.20
C HIS A 47 -8.79 -0.18 -4.94
N LEU A 48 -8.47 0.61 -3.92
CA LEU A 48 -7.95 0.07 -2.65
C LEU A 48 -8.94 -0.84 -1.94
N ILE A 49 -10.22 -0.49 -1.95
CA ILE A 49 -11.29 -1.33 -1.42
C ILE A 49 -11.32 -2.66 -2.18
N LEU A 50 -11.24 -2.63 -3.51
CA LEU A 50 -11.23 -3.84 -4.33
C LEU A 50 -9.99 -4.72 -4.05
N VAL A 51 -8.80 -4.12 -3.97
CA VAL A 51 -7.56 -4.84 -3.67
C VAL A 51 -7.62 -5.44 -2.27
N ALA A 52 -8.05 -4.67 -1.26
CA ALA A 52 -8.24 -5.16 0.10
C ALA A 52 -9.23 -6.32 0.16
N ALA A 53 -10.32 -6.26 -0.61
CA ALA A 53 -11.32 -7.32 -0.67
C ALA A 53 -10.82 -8.63 -1.32
N ASN A 54 -9.81 -8.57 -2.19
CA ASN A 54 -9.30 -9.73 -2.92
C ASN A 54 -7.94 -10.24 -2.41
N ALA A 55 -7.17 -9.41 -1.71
CA ALA A 55 -5.88 -9.80 -1.18
C ALA A 55 -6.01 -10.91 -0.12
N ALA A 56 -5.13 -11.92 -0.23
CA ALA A 56 -5.09 -13.06 0.68
C ALA A 56 -4.48 -12.71 2.04
N SER A 57 -3.59 -11.71 2.08
CA SER A 57 -2.89 -11.26 3.28
C SER A 57 -2.53 -9.78 3.18
N TRP A 58 -2.13 -9.19 4.30
CA TRP A 58 -1.60 -7.82 4.35
C TRP A 58 -0.40 -7.62 3.40
N THR A 59 0.49 -8.62 3.32
CA THR A 59 1.65 -8.58 2.43
C THR A 59 1.23 -8.60 0.96
N ASP A 60 0.22 -9.39 0.61
CA ASP A 60 -0.33 -9.41 -0.76
C ASP A 60 -0.99 -8.06 -1.09
N PHE A 61 -1.77 -7.49 -0.16
CA PHE A 61 -2.34 -6.15 -0.32
C PHE A 61 -1.27 -5.09 -0.60
N LEU A 62 -0.22 -5.03 0.23
CA LEU A 62 0.88 -4.08 0.04
C LEU A 62 1.65 -4.30 -1.27
N ARG A 63 1.73 -5.53 -1.78
CA ARG A 63 2.37 -5.83 -3.06
C ARG A 63 1.55 -5.29 -4.22
N GLU A 64 0.24 -5.57 -4.25
CA GLU A 64 -0.66 -5.08 -5.31
C GLU A 64 -0.73 -3.55 -5.31
N VAL A 65 -0.66 -2.94 -4.14
CA VAL A 65 -0.57 -1.48 -3.97
C VAL A 65 0.73 -0.89 -4.50
N ARG A 66 1.84 -1.63 -4.55
CA ARG A 66 3.13 -1.10 -5.05
C ARG A 66 3.35 -1.26 -6.55
N GLU A 67 2.54 -2.08 -7.23
CA GLU A 67 2.70 -2.30 -8.67
C GLU A 67 2.63 -0.96 -9.44
N PRO A 68 3.44 -0.77 -10.51
CA PRO A 68 3.78 0.53 -11.10
C PRO A 68 2.63 1.36 -11.70
N GLY A 69 1.38 0.93 -11.55
CA GLY A 69 0.17 1.70 -11.86
C GLY A 69 -0.50 2.37 -10.66
N PHE A 70 -0.11 2.05 -9.42
CA PHE A 70 -0.83 2.47 -8.21
C PHE A 70 0.10 3.04 -7.14
N ARG A 71 0.92 4.02 -7.50
CA ARG A 71 1.78 4.71 -6.52
C ARG A 71 0.92 5.44 -5.47
N ILE A 72 0.73 4.86 -4.28
CA ILE A 72 0.41 5.60 -3.06
C ILE A 72 1.71 6.29 -2.60
N VAL A 73 2.21 7.25 -3.37
CA VAL A 73 3.35 8.05 -2.92
C VAL A 73 3.07 9.53 -3.10
N GLY A 74 2.71 10.18 -1.99
CA GLY A 74 3.41 11.40 -1.66
C GLY A 74 4.91 11.05 -1.60
N GLN A 75 5.74 11.78 -2.32
CA GLN A 75 7.16 11.49 -2.54
C GLN A 75 7.88 10.97 -1.27
N GLY A 76 8.15 9.66 -1.18
CA GLY A 76 9.10 9.13 -0.18
C GLY A 76 8.71 7.88 0.60
N PHE A 77 7.52 7.29 0.42
CA PHE A 77 7.18 6.09 1.19
C PHE A 77 7.84 4.83 0.61
N ASP A 78 8.80 4.27 1.36
CA ASP A 78 9.35 2.94 1.15
C ASP A 78 8.86 2.02 2.29
N PRO A 79 7.77 1.25 2.11
CA PRO A 79 7.13 0.54 3.23
C PRO A 79 7.95 -0.62 3.83
N LEU A 80 9.17 -0.86 3.35
CA LEU A 80 10.11 -1.83 3.92
C LEU A 80 11.52 -1.30 3.66
N PRO A 81 12.24 -0.70 4.63
CA PRO A 81 13.65 -0.46 4.41
C PRO A 81 14.28 -1.81 4.09
N GLU A 82 14.96 -1.89 2.94
CA GLU A 82 15.74 -3.05 2.54
C GLU A 82 16.54 -3.52 3.76
N ARG A 83 16.08 -4.60 4.39
CA ARG A 83 16.93 -5.32 5.32
C ARG A 83 17.99 -5.92 4.43
N ASP A 84 19.15 -5.26 4.43
CA ASP A 84 20.42 -5.72 3.90
C ASP A 84 20.67 -7.13 4.42
N ASP A 85 20.12 -8.11 3.70
CA ASP A 85 20.38 -9.53 3.90
C ASP A 85 21.76 -9.79 3.29
N GLY A 86 22.78 -9.58 4.12
CA GLY A 86 23.90 -10.50 4.29
C GLY A 86 24.53 -11.06 3.01
N SER A 87 24.74 -10.24 1.97
CA SER A 87 25.35 -10.70 0.73
C SER A 87 26.88 -10.66 0.81
N ALA A 88 27.43 -11.75 1.34
CA ALA A 88 28.76 -12.31 1.12
C ALA A 88 29.69 -11.56 0.14
N LYS A 89 30.63 -10.75 0.66
CA LYS A 89 31.83 -10.34 -0.10
C LYS A 89 32.96 -11.35 0.01
N ARG A 90 32.92 -12.30 -0.94
CA ARG A 90 33.98 -12.62 -1.93
C ARG A 90 35.45 -12.37 -1.52
N GLY A 91 36.19 -13.47 -1.41
CA GLY A 91 37.53 -13.72 -1.97
C GLY A 91 38.63 -12.66 -1.82
N LYS A 92 39.57 -12.90 -0.90
CA LYS A 92 40.84 -12.15 -0.82
C LYS A 92 41.87 -12.66 -1.83
N HIS A 93 42.14 -11.76 -2.79
CA HIS A 93 43.34 -11.44 -3.55
C HIS A 93 44.64 -12.27 -3.38
N HIS A 94 45.21 -12.57 -4.56
CA HIS A 94 46.55 -13.02 -4.90
C HIS A 94 47.66 -12.17 -4.26
N GLY A 95 48.77 -12.80 -3.87
CA GLY A 95 50.00 -12.12 -3.51
C GLY A 95 51.20 -13.05 -3.56
N LYS A 96 51.98 -12.97 -4.64
CA LYS A 96 53.45 -13.07 -4.64
C LYS A 96 54.01 -12.58 -5.97
#